data_AF-A0A7J6RTX1-F1
#
_entry.id   AF-A0A7J6RTX1-F1
#
_cell.length_a   1.000
_cell.length_b   1.000
_cell.length_c   1.000
_cell.angle_alpha   90.00
_cell.angle_beta   90.00
_cell.angle_gamma   90.00
#
_symmetry.space_group_name_H-M   'P 1'
#
loop_
_entity.id
_entity.type
_entity.pdbx_description
1 polymer ?
#
loop_
_entity_poly.entity_id
_entity_poly.type
_entity_poly.pdbx_seq_one_letter_code
_entity_poly.pdbx_strand_id
1 'polypeptide(L)'
;MNAGSGDLTRVQHWDVAMQQGRVAAANMTGSSRPYVTSPFFWTTLFGRSLQYVGNTGGREQSEHFDDVYIEGAVDKCNFVAFYCKGDSVVAAATVGRDPVASGVEEMMNRGKMPKTSELKLGICNAEDIMKRLHKLDKEKPKRLVRRRAESEEIAEAPEDVDSSIEDARQHAV
;
A
#
# COMPACT_ATOMS: atom_id res chain seq x y z
N MET A 1 3.57 -5.56 4.08
CA MET A 1 3.81 -4.64 5.21
C MET A 1 2.70 -3.61 5.22
N ASN A 2 2.30 -3.13 6.39
CA ASN A 2 1.35 -2.02 6.50
C ASN A 2 1.99 -0.74 5.93
N ALA A 3 1.30 -0.02 5.05
CA ALA A 3 1.84 1.20 4.46
C ALA A 3 2.04 2.34 5.47
N GLY A 4 1.25 2.38 6.55
CA GLY A 4 1.36 3.41 7.58
C GLY A 4 2.50 3.17 8.59
N SER A 5 2.64 1.93 9.10
CA SER A 5 3.58 1.62 10.19
C SER A 5 4.82 0.81 9.75
N GLY A 6 4.78 0.16 8.59
CA GLY A 6 5.83 -0.77 8.14
C GLY A 6 5.76 -2.17 8.76
N ASP A 7 4.87 -2.38 9.73
CA ASP A 7 4.81 -3.65 10.47
C ASP A 7 4.21 -4.81 9.65
N LEU A 8 4.49 -6.03 10.11
CA LEU A 8 3.85 -7.24 9.63
C LEU A 8 2.46 -7.39 10.27
N THR A 9 1.43 -7.20 9.47
CA THR A 9 0.03 -7.33 9.91
C THR A 9 -0.64 -8.52 9.23
N ARG A 10 -1.32 -9.37 10.00
CA ARG A 10 -2.19 -10.42 9.47
C ARG A 10 -3.57 -9.84 9.20
N VAL A 11 -3.97 -9.77 7.93
CA VAL A 11 -5.29 -9.28 7.52
C VAL A 11 -6.13 -10.44 6.97
N GLN A 12 -7.34 -10.62 7.50
CA GLN A 12 -8.30 -11.65 7.07
C GLN A 12 -9.43 -11.03 6.25
N HIS A 13 -9.08 -10.40 5.13
CA HIS A 13 -10.06 -9.80 4.22
C HIS A 13 -9.85 -10.35 2.81
N TRP A 14 -10.94 -10.59 2.10
CA TRP A 14 -10.92 -11.20 0.77
C TRP A 14 -10.17 -10.33 -0.25
N ASP A 15 -10.29 -9.01 -0.15
CA ASP A 15 -9.61 -8.09 -1.06
C ASP A 15 -8.08 -8.16 -0.89
N VAL A 16 -7.60 -8.25 0.35
CA VAL A 16 -6.17 -8.44 0.64
C VAL A 16 -5.67 -9.77 0.07
N ALA A 17 -6.43 -10.85 0.21
CA ALA A 17 -6.07 -12.13 -0.38
C ALA A 17 -5.94 -12.06 -1.91
N MET A 18 -6.87 -11.37 -2.58
CA MET A 18 -6.83 -11.15 -4.03
C MET A 18 -5.63 -10.29 -4.45
N GLN A 19 -5.37 -9.19 -3.75
CA GLN A 19 -4.25 -8.30 -4.07
C GLN A 19 -2.90 -9.00 -3.86
N GLN A 20 -2.72 -9.72 -2.74
CA GLN A 20 -1.51 -10.51 -2.48
C GLN A 20 -1.29 -11.58 -3.54
N GLY A 21 -2.35 -12.27 -3.97
CA GLY A 21 -2.27 -13.25 -5.05
C GLY A 21 -1.76 -12.66 -6.36
N ARG A 22 -2.22 -11.46 -6.74
CA ARG A 22 -1.73 -10.75 -7.94
C ARG A 22 -0.25 -10.39 -7.85
N VAL A 23 0.20 -9.89 -6.69
CA VAL A 23 1.61 -9.56 -6.48
C VAL A 23 2.48 -10.82 -6.49
N ALA A 24 2.02 -11.90 -5.85
CA ALA A 24 2.71 -13.18 -5.87
C ALA A 24 2.88 -13.71 -7.30
N ALA A 25 1.80 -13.71 -8.10
CA ALA A 25 1.84 -14.13 -9.50
C ALA A 25 2.81 -13.27 -10.34
N ALA A 26 2.78 -11.95 -10.17
CA ALA A 26 3.72 -11.06 -10.86
C ALA A 26 5.18 -11.35 -10.47
N ASN A 27 5.44 -11.68 -9.20
CA ASN A 27 6.78 -11.98 -8.74
C ASN A 27 7.28 -13.35 -9.23
N MET A 28 6.38 -14.34 -9.35
CA MET A 28 6.71 -15.64 -9.95
C MET A 28 7.09 -15.53 -11.44
N THR A 29 6.57 -14.53 -12.17
CA THR A 29 6.90 -14.28 -13.58
C THR A 29 8.08 -13.32 -13.79
N GLY A 30 8.88 -13.08 -12.74
CA GLY A 30 10.11 -12.28 -12.83
C GLY A 30 9.96 -10.80 -12.51
N SER A 31 8.81 -10.35 -11.99
CA SER A 31 8.75 -9.03 -11.35
C SER A 31 9.38 -9.08 -9.95
N SER A 32 9.81 -7.92 -9.44
CA SER A 32 10.15 -7.75 -8.02
C SER A 32 9.31 -6.60 -7.46
N ARG A 33 8.09 -6.91 -7.04
CA ARG A 33 7.11 -5.95 -6.52
C ARG A 33 6.86 -6.22 -5.04
N PRO A 34 7.14 -5.26 -4.13
CA PRO A 34 6.73 -5.38 -2.74
C PRO A 34 5.21 -5.24 -2.62
N TYR A 35 4.60 -5.98 -1.71
CA TYR A 35 3.21 -5.76 -1.30
C TYR A 35 3.16 -4.86 -0.06
N VAL A 36 2.83 -3.60 -0.29
CA VAL A 36 2.64 -2.58 0.72
C VAL A 36 1.28 -1.95 0.47
N THR A 37 0.37 -2.09 1.44
CA THR A 37 -0.94 -1.45 1.40
C THR A 37 -1.42 -1.16 2.81
N SER A 38 -2.24 -0.14 2.95
CA SER A 38 -3.06 0.06 4.14
C SER A 38 -4.19 -0.97 4.13
N PRO A 39 -4.44 -1.72 5.23
CA PRO A 39 -5.59 -2.61 5.29
C PRO A 39 -6.88 -1.82 5.09
N PHE A 40 -7.78 -2.33 4.25
CA PHE A 40 -9.07 -1.71 3.98
C PHE A 40 -10.17 -2.78 4.06
N PHE A 41 -11.25 -2.48 4.78
CA PHE A 41 -12.42 -3.33 4.81
C PHE A 41 -13.69 -2.50 4.98
N TRP A 42 -14.82 -3.12 4.64
CA TRP A 42 -16.14 -2.55 4.87
C TRP A 42 -17.11 -3.61 5.36
N THR A 43 -18.15 -3.16 6.03
CA THR A 43 -19.29 -3.98 6.41
C THR A 43 -20.57 -3.16 6.38
N THR A 44 -21.68 -3.81 6.12
CA THR A 44 -23.01 -3.19 6.19
C THR A 44 -23.74 -3.74 7.41
N LEU A 45 -24.04 -2.87 8.37
CA LEU A 45 -24.79 -3.20 9.57
C LEU A 45 -26.05 -2.34 9.63
N PHE A 46 -27.22 -2.96 9.74
CA PHE A 46 -28.52 -2.28 9.81
C PHE A 46 -28.73 -1.24 8.69
N GLY A 47 -28.30 -1.56 7.46
CA GLY A 47 -28.43 -0.68 6.30
C GLY A 47 -27.44 0.50 6.27
N ARG A 48 -26.43 0.50 7.16
CA ARG A 48 -25.36 1.51 7.18
C ARG A 48 -24.03 0.87 6.81
N SER A 49 -23.33 1.49 5.86
CA SER A 49 -21.99 1.08 5.45
C SER A 49 -20.96 1.70 6.39
N LEU A 50 -20.19 0.85 7.07
CA LEU A 50 -19.00 1.22 7.82
C LEU A 50 -17.79 0.81 6.99
N GLN A 51 -16.92 1.77 6.69
CA GLN A 51 -15.64 1.52 6.05
C GLN A 51 -14.52 1.80 7.05
N TYR A 52 -13.47 1.01 7.00
CA TYR A 52 -12.34 1.12 7.90
C TYR A 52 -11.04 0.95 7.10
N VAL A 53 -10.07 1.80 7.41
CA VAL A 53 -8.76 1.83 6.78
C VAL A 53 -7.65 1.96 7.82
N GLY A 54 -6.53 1.29 7.57
CA GLY A 54 -5.33 1.35 8.39
C GLY A 54 -5.27 0.21 9.40
N ASN A 55 -4.45 0.39 10.44
CA ASN A 55 -4.32 -0.58 11.52
C ASN A 55 -4.10 0.14 12.83
N THR A 56 -4.98 -0.15 13.80
CA THR A 56 -4.94 0.41 15.15
C THR A 56 -4.04 -0.34 16.12
N GLY A 57 -3.35 -1.40 15.70
CA GLY A 57 -2.49 -2.14 16.63
C GLY A 57 -1.28 -2.81 16.02
N GLY A 58 -0.28 -2.99 16.87
CA GLY A 58 0.85 -3.88 16.65
C GLY A 58 0.76 -5.13 17.52
N ARG A 59 1.89 -5.82 17.69
CA ARG A 59 1.99 -7.01 18.54
C ARG A 59 1.87 -6.67 20.03
N GLU A 60 2.22 -5.44 20.40
CA GLU A 60 2.18 -4.95 21.77
C GLU A 60 1.08 -3.90 21.98
N GLN A 61 0.58 -3.81 23.20
CA GLN A 61 -0.50 -2.86 23.56
C GLN A 61 -0.04 -1.39 23.50
N SER A 62 1.26 -1.14 23.67
CA SER A 62 1.92 0.16 23.44
C SER A 62 1.89 0.60 21.96
N GLU A 63 1.58 -0.33 21.06
CA GLU A 63 1.46 -0.08 19.63
C GLU A 63 0.05 0.36 19.22
N HIS A 64 -0.88 0.37 20.17
CA HIS A 64 -2.24 0.82 19.95
C HIS A 64 -2.32 2.35 19.82
N PHE A 65 -3.43 2.80 19.21
CA PHE A 65 -3.82 4.21 19.22
C PHE A 65 -4.06 4.69 20.66
N ASP A 66 -3.78 5.97 20.90
CA ASP A 66 -3.97 6.64 22.20
C ASP A 66 -5.13 7.63 22.19
N ASP A 67 -5.64 8.01 21.01
CA ASP A 67 -6.75 8.95 20.89
C ASP A 67 -7.60 8.71 19.63
N VAL A 68 -8.83 9.24 19.65
CA VAL A 68 -9.77 9.20 18.53
C VAL A 68 -10.35 10.60 18.30
N TYR A 69 -10.09 11.17 17.13
CA TYR A 69 -10.70 12.42 16.69
C TYR A 69 -11.89 12.14 15.77
N ILE A 70 -13.08 12.64 16.14
CA ILE A 70 -14.31 12.41 15.38
C ILE A 70 -14.75 13.70 14.69
N GLU A 71 -14.94 13.61 13.38
CA GLU A 71 -15.50 14.68 12.55
C GLU A 71 -16.89 14.29 12.04
N GLY A 72 -17.89 15.13 12.29
CA GLY A 72 -19.27 14.93 11.84
C GLY A 72 -20.20 14.54 12.98
N ALA A 73 -21.31 13.88 12.63
CA ALA A 73 -22.42 13.60 13.53
C ALA A 73 -22.58 12.09 13.73
N VAL A 74 -22.18 11.59 14.90
CA VAL A 74 -22.25 10.16 15.25
C VAL A 74 -23.71 9.71 15.38
N ASP A 75 -24.55 10.53 15.99
CA ASP A 75 -26.00 10.33 16.14
C ASP A 75 -26.73 10.22 14.79
N LYS A 76 -26.21 10.87 13.75
CA LYS A 76 -26.76 10.83 12.39
C LYS A 76 -26.13 9.75 11.50
N CYS A 77 -25.20 8.94 12.04
CA CYS A 77 -24.41 7.98 11.27
C CYS A 77 -23.73 8.64 10.05
N ASN A 78 -23.20 9.86 10.24
CA ASN A 78 -22.52 10.61 9.19
C ASN A 78 -21.24 11.23 9.78
N PHE A 79 -20.18 10.43 9.88
CA PHE A 79 -18.95 10.82 10.57
C PHE A 79 -17.71 10.12 10.00
N VAL A 80 -16.56 10.69 10.36
CA VAL A 80 -15.23 10.08 10.24
C VAL A 80 -14.62 10.02 11.64
N ALA A 81 -14.12 8.86 12.05
CA ALA A 81 -13.34 8.68 13.26
C ALA A 81 -11.89 8.38 12.88
N PHE A 82 -10.98 9.29 13.20
CA PHE A 82 -9.54 9.13 12.99
C PHE A 82 -8.89 8.60 14.26
N TYR A 83 -8.27 7.43 14.16
CA TYR A 83 -7.49 6.84 15.25
C TYR A 83 -6.07 7.38 15.19
N CYS A 84 -5.59 7.89 16.32
CA CYS A 84 -4.35 8.63 16.42
C CYS A 84 -3.40 7.96 17.41
N LYS A 85 -2.11 8.01 17.10
CA LYS A 85 -1.02 7.63 18.00
C LYS A 85 -0.01 8.76 18.04
N GLY A 86 0.13 9.44 19.17
CA GLY A 86 0.89 10.68 19.27
C GLY A 86 0.39 11.73 18.26
N ASP A 87 1.28 12.14 17.34
CA ASP A 87 0.95 13.14 16.30
C ASP A 87 0.65 12.52 14.92
N SER A 88 0.38 11.21 14.86
CA SER A 88 0.14 10.47 13.61
C SER A 88 -1.23 9.82 13.57
N VAL A 89 -1.90 9.91 12.42
CA VAL A 89 -3.14 9.17 12.14
C VAL A 89 -2.78 7.77 11.64
N VAL A 90 -3.21 6.75 12.38
CA VAL A 90 -2.86 5.33 12.11
C VAL A 90 -4.00 4.53 11.47
N ALA A 91 -5.24 5.00 11.64
CA ALA A 91 -6.41 4.41 11.01
C ALA A 91 -7.56 5.42 10.91
N ALA A 92 -8.57 5.11 10.11
CA ALA A 92 -9.84 5.83 10.10
C ALA A 92 -11.03 4.89 9.90
N ALA A 93 -12.17 5.26 10.47
CA ALA A 93 -13.47 4.64 10.22
C ALA A 93 -14.46 5.69 9.71
N THR A 94 -15.26 5.36 8.70
CA THR A 94 -16.26 6.28 8.13
C THR A 94 -17.63 5.62 8.07
N VAL A 95 -18.66 6.38 8.38
CA VAL A 95 -20.07 6.02 8.11
C VAL A 95 -20.72 7.19 7.39
N GLY A 96 -21.36 6.93 6.25
CA GLY A 96 -22.03 7.98 5.45
C GLY A 96 -21.09 8.96 4.75
N ARG A 97 -19.77 8.71 4.79
CA ARG A 97 -18.71 9.57 4.21
C ARG A 97 -17.77 8.76 3.32
N ASP A 98 -18.35 7.93 2.47
CA ASP A 98 -17.66 6.87 1.71
C ASP A 98 -16.38 7.32 0.96
N PRO A 99 -16.35 8.46 0.24
CA PRO A 99 -15.12 8.86 -0.48
C PRO A 99 -13.93 9.12 0.44
N VAL A 100 -14.18 9.45 1.71
CA VAL A 100 -13.11 9.80 2.67
C VAL A 100 -12.28 8.58 3.02
N ALA A 101 -12.86 7.40 3.17
CA ALA A 101 -12.09 6.20 3.54
C ALA A 101 -11.04 5.86 2.47
N SER A 102 -11.43 5.84 1.20
CA SER A 102 -10.49 5.64 0.09
C SER A 102 -9.47 6.76 -0.03
N GLY A 103 -9.88 8.01 0.25
CA GLY A 103 -8.94 9.13 0.26
C GLY A 103 -7.89 9.03 1.37
N VAL A 104 -8.29 8.60 2.55
CA VAL A 104 -7.40 8.34 3.68
C VAL A 104 -6.45 7.19 3.36
N GLU A 105 -6.94 6.09 2.78
CA GLU A 105 -6.10 4.97 2.33
C GLU A 105 -4.96 5.44 1.42
N GLU A 106 -5.29 6.23 0.40
CA GLU A 106 -4.30 6.70 -0.56
C GLU A 106 -3.32 7.69 0.07
N MET A 107 -3.78 8.54 0.98
CA MET A 107 -2.92 9.46 1.73
C MET A 107 -1.97 8.70 2.67
N MET A 108 -2.43 7.62 3.30
CA MET A 108 -1.58 6.70 4.08
C MET A 108 -0.55 6.00 3.19
N ASN A 109 -0.99 5.44 2.06
CA ASN A 109 -0.11 4.76 1.10
C ASN A 109 0.97 5.69 0.52
N ARG A 110 0.68 7.01 0.41
CA ARG A 110 1.64 8.04 -0.03
C ARG A 110 2.48 8.62 1.10
N GLY A 111 2.24 8.26 2.36
CA GLY A 111 2.90 8.87 3.52
C GLY A 111 2.62 10.37 3.66
N LYS A 112 1.44 10.82 3.22
CA LYS A 112 1.03 12.24 3.21
C LYS A 112 -0.16 12.54 4.11
N MET A 113 -0.47 11.63 5.05
CA MET A 113 -1.51 11.88 6.04
C MET A 113 -1.22 13.16 6.84
N PRO A 114 -2.25 13.98 7.13
CA PRO A 114 -2.09 15.10 8.06
C PRO A 114 -1.75 14.58 9.45
N LYS A 115 -1.11 15.44 10.23
CA LYS A 115 -0.82 15.20 11.64
C LYS A 115 -2.10 15.24 12.47
N THR A 116 -2.09 14.52 13.58
CA THR A 116 -3.21 14.55 14.54
C THR A 116 -3.45 15.96 15.08
N SER A 117 -2.39 16.72 15.34
CA SER A 117 -2.48 18.12 15.76
C SER A 117 -3.19 19.01 14.74
N GLU A 118 -2.92 18.83 13.43
CA GLU A 118 -3.60 19.58 12.37
C GLU A 118 -5.10 19.32 12.33
N LEU A 119 -5.51 18.06 12.58
CA LEU A 119 -6.92 17.69 12.65
C LEU A 119 -7.61 18.31 13.88
N LYS A 120 -7.00 18.15 15.06
CA LYS A 120 -7.58 18.64 16.33
C LYS A 120 -7.67 20.16 16.41
N LEU A 121 -6.71 20.87 15.83
CA LEU A 121 -6.70 22.33 15.78
C LEU A 121 -7.63 22.90 14.69
N GLY A 122 -8.28 22.03 13.90
CA GLY A 122 -9.16 22.45 12.80
C GLY A 122 -8.42 23.06 11.61
N ILE A 123 -7.10 22.87 11.52
CA ILE A 123 -6.27 23.32 10.38
C ILE A 123 -6.54 22.44 9.15
N CYS A 124 -6.93 21.18 9.37
CA CYS A 124 -7.31 20.24 8.34
C CYS A 124 -8.55 19.46 8.79
N ASN A 125 -9.45 19.17 7.86
CA ASN A 125 -10.57 18.25 8.04
C ASN A 125 -10.60 17.19 6.92
N ALA A 126 -11.59 16.30 6.93
CA ALA A 126 -11.75 15.25 5.92
C ALA A 126 -11.92 15.81 4.49
N GLU A 127 -12.59 16.94 4.33
CA GLU A 127 -12.74 17.59 3.01
C GLU A 127 -11.39 18.13 2.50
N ASP A 128 -10.57 18.69 3.39
CA ASP A 128 -9.23 19.17 3.06
C ASP A 128 -8.30 18.02 2.68
N ILE A 129 -8.39 16.88 3.37
CA ILE A 129 -7.67 15.64 2.98
C ILE A 129 -8.03 15.28 1.53
N MET A 130 -9.32 15.27 1.20
CA MET A 130 -9.78 14.98 -0.15
C MET A 130 -9.26 16.01 -1.16
N LYS A 131 -9.33 17.31 -0.86
CA LYS A 131 -8.81 18.37 -1.74
C LYS A 131 -7.31 18.23 -1.97
N ARG A 132 -6.53 17.96 -0.91
CA ARG A 132 -5.08 17.69 -0.99
C ARG A 132 -4.81 16.49 -1.90
N LEU A 133 -5.56 15.40 -1.75
CA LEU A 133 -5.42 14.22 -2.60
C LEU A 133 -5.71 14.51 -4.07
N HIS A 134 -6.81 15.19 -4.39
CA HIS A 134 -7.15 15.57 -5.77
C HIS A 134 -6.08 16.44 -6.42
N LYS A 135 -5.46 17.35 -5.65
CA LYS A 135 -4.33 18.15 -6.13
C LYS A 135 -3.13 17.27 -6.46
N LEU A 136 -2.77 16.34 -5.57
CA LEU A 136 -1.67 15.40 -5.78
C LEU A 136 -1.87 14.50 -7.01
N ASP A 137 -3.09 14.08 -7.29
CA ASP A 137 -3.39 13.27 -8.48
C ASP A 137 -3.21 14.02 -9.79
N LYS A 138 -3.51 15.33 -9.80
CA LYS A 138 -3.26 16.21 -10.95
C LYS A 138 -1.78 16.49 -11.17
N GLU A 139 -0.97 16.45 -10.11
CA GLU A 139 0.47 16.73 -10.14
C GLU A 139 1.33 15.50 -10.49
N LYS A 140 0.75 14.30 -10.69
CA LYS A 140 1.54 13.12 -11.07
C LYS A 140 2.37 13.40 -12.33
N PRO A 141 3.71 13.18 -12.30
CA PRO A 141 4.50 13.26 -13.51
C PRO A 141 3.95 12.27 -14.53
N LYS A 142 3.76 12.71 -15.78
CA LYS A 142 3.45 11.84 -16.93
C LYS A 142 4.37 10.63 -16.82
N ARG A 143 3.79 9.42 -16.74
CA ARG A 143 4.52 8.14 -16.59
C ARG A 143 5.89 8.25 -17.25
N LEU A 144 6.96 8.10 -16.47
CA LEU A 144 8.27 7.80 -17.06
C LEU A 144 8.05 6.50 -17.84
N VAL A 145 7.84 6.62 -19.15
CA VAL A 145 7.92 5.51 -20.08
C VAL A 145 9.32 4.98 -19.84
N ARG A 146 9.45 3.84 -19.16
CA ARG A 146 10.74 3.17 -19.00
C ARG A 146 11.24 2.96 -20.43
N ARG A 147 12.23 3.77 -20.83
CA ARG A 147 12.91 3.63 -22.10
C ARG A 147 13.55 2.25 -22.03
N ARG A 148 12.96 1.29 -22.73
CA ARG A 148 13.62 0.03 -23.05
C ARG A 148 14.70 0.42 -24.05
N ALA A 149 15.88 0.73 -23.55
CA ALA A 149 17.06 0.95 -24.36
C ALA A 149 18.25 0.40 -23.56
N GLU A 150 19.03 -0.42 -24.26
CA GLU A 150 20.37 -0.92 -23.90
C GLU A 150 20.41 -2.18 -23.02
N SER A 151 20.00 -3.30 -23.63
CA SER A 151 20.67 -4.60 -23.46
C SER A 151 20.40 -5.50 -24.66
N GLU A 152 20.65 -4.98 -25.87
CA GLU A 152 20.98 -5.75 -27.06
C GLU A 152 22.37 -5.23 -27.46
N GLU A 153 23.26 -6.11 -27.90
CA GLU A 153 24.69 -5.87 -28.22
C GLU A 153 25.69 -6.15 -27.07
N ILE A 154 25.89 -7.43 -26.75
CA ILE A 154 27.25 -7.97 -26.62
C ILE A 154 27.36 -9.17 -27.56
N ALA A 155 27.99 -8.88 -28.70
CA ALA A 155 28.81 -9.70 -29.59
C ALA A 155 28.61 -11.24 -29.58
N GLU A 156 28.09 -11.69 -30.70
CA GLU A 156 28.35 -12.95 -31.39
C GLU A 156 29.82 -13.42 -31.21
N ALA A 157 30.02 -14.59 -30.59
CA ALA A 157 31.32 -15.25 -30.51
C ALA A 157 31.54 -16.07 -31.79
N PRO A 158 32.72 -16.00 -32.44
CA PRO A 158 32.96 -16.72 -33.69
C PRO A 158 33.07 -18.23 -33.44
N GLU A 159 32.37 -19.00 -34.26
CA GLU A 159 32.67 -20.41 -34.49
C GLU A 159 34.04 -20.50 -35.16
N ASP A 160 35.04 -21.05 -34.46
CA ASP A 160 36.18 -21.68 -35.10
C ASP A 160 36.62 -22.92 -34.31
N VAL A 161 36.71 -24.00 -35.10
CA VAL A 161 36.98 -25.39 -34.75
C VAL A 161 38.43 -25.55 -34.34
N ASP A 162 38.70 -26.17 -33.18
CA ASP A 162 39.99 -26.80 -32.91
C ASP A 162 39.80 -28.31 -32.74
N SER A 163 40.18 -29.00 -33.82
CA SER A 163 40.37 -30.44 -33.96
C SER A 163 41.54 -30.91 -33.09
N SER A 164 41.30 -31.14 -31.78
CA SER A 164 42.37 -31.59 -30.88
C SER A 164 41.93 -32.50 -29.71
N ILE A 165 40.77 -33.16 -29.74
CA ILE A 165 40.41 -34.16 -28.70
C ILE A 165 39.83 -35.40 -29.35
N GLU A 166 40.70 -36.16 -30.00
CA GLU A 166 40.43 -37.51 -30.46
C GLU A 166 41.66 -38.38 -30.12
N ASP A 167 41.98 -38.51 -28.82
CA ASP A 167 43.02 -39.45 -28.35
C ASP A 167 42.94 -39.77 -26.84
N ALA A 168 41.75 -40.18 -26.38
CA ALA A 168 41.62 -40.84 -25.06
C ALA A 168 40.46 -41.85 -25.03
N ARG A 169 40.44 -42.78 -25.98
CA ARG A 169 39.94 -44.12 -25.69
C ARG A 169 41.05 -44.89 -24.96
N GLN A 170 40.63 -45.71 -24.00
CA GLN A 170 41.39 -46.75 -23.29
C GLN A 170 42.06 -46.32 -21.97
N HIS A 171 41.68 -47.05 -20.91
CA HIS A 171 42.26 -47.16 -19.56
C HIS A 171 41.59 -46.36 -18.42
N ALA A 172 40.41 -46.82 -18.00
CA ALA A 172 40.15 -46.98 -16.57
C ALA A 172 39.26 -48.21 -16.38
N VAL A 173 39.82 -49.16 -15.62
CA VAL A 173 39.28 -50.48 -15.23
C VAL A 173 38.04 -50.33 -14.36
#